data_AF-A0A133MUM5-F1
#
_entry.id   AF-A0A133MUM5-F1
#
_cell.length_a   1.000
_cell.length_b   1.000
_cell.length_c   1.000
_cell.angle_alpha   90.00
_cell.angle_beta   90.00
_cell.angle_gamma   90.00
#
_symmetry.space_group_name_H-M   'P 1'
#
loop_
_entity.id
_entity.type
_entity.pdbx_description
1 polymer ?
#
loop_
_entity_poly.entity_id
_entity_poly.type
_entity_poly.pdbx_seq_one_letter_code
_entity_poly.pdbx_strand_id
1 'polypeptide(L)'
;MRNLGELQKINLEMLLETKRICEKNNIKYFLIGGSLIGAVRHKGFIPWDDDLDIGMLREDYEKFLSVCKDELSNDYFLQNKDTDSNFGFCFTKMLKKNTLLIEKATVTSMCKKGIFIDIVPFDSVPNNFLLVRTTNLLKL
;
A
#
# COMPACT_ATOMS: atom_id res chain seq x y z
N MET A 1 -0.32 -19.21 15.22
CA MET A 1 -1.07 -18.34 16.15
C MET A 1 -0.79 -16.90 15.72
N ARG A 2 -1.78 -16.13 15.25
CA ARG A 2 -1.57 -14.72 14.85
C ARG A 2 -1.38 -13.89 16.11
N ASN A 3 -0.16 -13.47 16.39
CA ASN A 3 0.06 -12.45 17.41
C ASN A 3 -0.17 -11.09 16.76
N LEU A 4 -1.31 -10.48 17.05
CA LEU A 4 -1.70 -9.18 16.47
C LEU A 4 -0.70 -8.08 16.80
N GLY A 5 -0.14 -8.08 18.02
CA GLY A 5 0.86 -7.10 18.42
C GLY A 5 2.14 -7.20 17.60
N GLU A 6 2.60 -8.41 17.28
CA GLU A 6 3.76 -8.61 16.41
C GLU A 6 3.47 -8.19 14.97
N LEU A 7 2.26 -8.45 14.47
CA LEU A 7 1.84 -7.97 13.14
C LEU A 7 1.83 -6.44 13.06
N GLN A 8 1.25 -5.76 14.05
CA GLN A 8 1.22 -4.30 14.11
C GLN A 8 2.63 -3.69 14.20
N LYS A 9 3.58 -4.35 14.90
CA LYS A 9 4.99 -3.93 14.92
C LYS A 9 5.62 -4.04 13.54
N ILE A 10 5.42 -5.15 12.83
CA ILE A 10 5.95 -5.33 11.46
C ILE A 10 5.33 -4.29 10.51
N ASN A 11 4.02 -4.06 10.58
CA ASN A 11 3.36 -3.02 9.78
C ASN A 11 3.91 -1.62 10.09
N LEU A 12 4.25 -1.32 11.35
CA LEU A 12 4.89 -0.06 11.72
C LEU A 12 6.31 0.06 11.15
N GLU A 13 7.13 -1.00 11.22
CA GLU A 13 8.45 -1.03 10.59
C GLU A 13 8.38 -0.76 9.09
N MET A 14 7.38 -1.36 8.43
CA MET A 14 7.09 -1.13 7.02
C MET A 14 6.71 0.33 6.75
N LEU A 15 5.81 0.91 7.55
CA LEU A 15 5.46 2.33 7.42
C LEU A 15 6.67 3.24 7.63
N LEU A 16 7.58 2.90 8.56
CA LEU A 16 8.80 3.68 8.80
C LEU A 16 9.77 3.61 7.63
N GLU A 17 9.89 2.46 6.97
CA GLU A 17 10.69 2.34 5.74
C GLU A 17 10.07 3.18 4.60
N THR A 18 8.75 3.09 4.42
CA THR A 18 8.06 3.94 3.45
C THR A 18 8.27 5.42 3.75
N LYS A 19 8.17 5.82 5.03
CA LYS A 19 8.42 7.18 5.49
C LYS A 19 9.84 7.64 5.15
N ARG A 20 10.86 6.82 5.44
CA ARG A 20 12.27 7.13 5.13
C ARG A 20 12.46 7.44 3.65
N ILE A 21 11.93 6.59 2.77
CA ILE A 21 12.01 6.77 1.31
C ILE A 21 11.28 8.04 0.89
N CYS A 22 10.07 8.27 1.44
CA CYS A 22 9.24 9.41 1.09
C CYS A 22 9.86 10.74 1.52
N GLU A 23 10.37 10.84 2.75
CA GLU A 23 11.02 12.06 3.27
C GLU A 23 12.29 12.39 2.47
N LYS A 24 13.13 11.38 2.18
CA LYS A 24 14.35 11.57 1.40
C LYS A 24 14.07 12.08 -0.02
N ASN A 25 12.98 11.63 -0.63
CA ASN A 25 12.66 11.93 -2.02
C ASN A 25 11.60 13.02 -2.19
N ASN A 26 11.15 13.67 -1.11
CA ASN A 26 10.05 14.64 -1.12
C ASN A 26 8.82 14.08 -1.84
N ILE A 27 8.33 12.93 -1.36
CA ILE A 27 7.13 12.24 -1.83
C ILE A 27 6.09 12.37 -0.73
N LYS A 28 4.88 12.79 -1.10
CA LYS A 28 3.78 12.90 -0.13
C LYS A 28 3.03 11.58 -0.06
N TYR A 29 2.73 11.18 1.17
CA TYR A 29 1.83 10.08 1.47
C TYR A 29 0.95 10.47 2.66
N PHE A 30 -0.16 9.77 2.82
CA PHE A 30 -1.08 9.97 3.94
C PHE A 30 -1.67 8.63 4.38
N LEU A 31 -2.01 8.50 5.66
CA LEU A 31 -2.77 7.34 6.13
C LEU A 31 -4.20 7.42 5.58
N ILE A 32 -4.81 6.27 5.29
CA ILE A 32 -6.20 6.17 4.86
C ILE A 32 -6.98 5.17 5.73
N GLY A 33 -8.30 5.13 5.57
CA GLY A 33 -9.14 4.10 6.17
C GLY A 33 -8.99 3.94 7.69
N GLY A 34 -8.92 2.68 8.14
CA GLY A 34 -8.75 2.30 9.54
C GLY A 34 -7.44 2.83 10.13
N SER A 35 -6.37 2.83 9.34
CA SER A 35 -5.06 3.37 9.74
C SER A 35 -5.10 4.85 10.11
N LEU A 36 -5.80 5.67 9.33
CA LEU A 36 -5.99 7.10 9.64
C LEU A 36 -6.81 7.29 10.92
N ILE A 37 -7.93 6.55 11.04
CA ILE A 37 -8.81 6.63 12.21
C ILE A 37 -8.05 6.21 13.48
N GLY A 38 -7.25 5.14 13.40
CA GLY A 38 -6.39 4.69 14.49
C GLY A 38 -5.42 5.78 14.94
N ALA A 39 -4.66 6.35 14.00
CA ALA A 39 -3.67 7.37 14.30
C ALA A 39 -4.29 8.58 15.05
N VAL A 40 -5.47 9.04 14.62
CA VAL A 40 -6.13 10.19 15.24
C VAL A 40 -6.76 9.83 16.59
N ARG A 41 -7.54 8.75 16.64
CA ARG A 41 -8.37 8.37 17.80
C ARG A 41 -7.61 7.63 18.89
N HIS A 42 -6.83 6.62 18.53
CA HIS A 42 -6.12 5.72 19.44
C HIS A 42 -4.63 6.06 19.60
N LYS A 43 -4.13 7.05 18.85
CA LYS A 43 -2.71 7.45 18.85
C LYS A 43 -1.78 6.31 18.39
N GLY A 44 -2.28 5.45 17.51
CA GLY A 44 -1.61 4.26 17.02
C GLY A 44 -2.59 3.38 16.24
N PHE A 45 -2.35 2.08 16.18
CA PHE A 45 -3.30 1.16 15.59
C PHE A 45 -4.63 1.13 16.37
N ILE A 46 -5.72 0.83 15.66
CA ILE A 46 -6.92 0.36 16.33
C ILE A 46 -6.58 -1.02 16.97
N PRO A 47 -6.95 -1.29 18.24
CA PRO A 47 -6.44 -2.48 18.95
C PRO A 47 -6.77 -3.84 18.32
N TRP A 48 -7.75 -3.91 17.42
CA TRP A 48 -8.21 -5.13 16.74
C TRP A 48 -7.93 -5.13 15.23
N ASP A 49 -7.20 -4.14 14.73
CA ASP A 49 -6.90 -3.93 13.31
C ASP A 49 -5.62 -4.66 12.92
N ASP A 50 -5.68 -5.40 11.80
CA ASP A 50 -4.61 -6.30 11.35
C ASP A 50 -3.92 -5.86 10.05
N ASP A 51 -4.30 -4.72 9.48
CA ASP A 51 -3.71 -4.14 8.27
C ASP A 51 -3.14 -2.72 8.50
N LEU A 52 -2.50 -2.20 7.46
CA LEU A 52 -2.06 -0.81 7.39
C LEU A 52 -2.15 -0.31 5.95
N ASP A 53 -2.84 0.82 5.78
CA ASP A 53 -3.10 1.42 4.48
C ASP A 53 -2.57 2.84 4.40
N ILE A 54 -1.90 3.13 3.28
CA ILE A 54 -1.51 4.49 2.92
C ILE A 54 -2.02 4.87 1.53
N GLY A 55 -2.30 6.15 1.36
CA GLY A 55 -2.61 6.77 0.09
C GLY A 55 -1.47 7.66 -0.40
N MET A 56 -1.33 7.75 -1.72
CA MET A 56 -0.47 8.70 -2.40
C MET A 56 -1.23 9.28 -3.59
N LEU A 57 -1.01 10.55 -3.93
CA LEU A 57 -1.48 11.07 -5.23
C LEU A 57 -0.79 10.31 -6.36
N ARG A 58 -1.43 10.15 -7.52
CA ARG A 58 -0.88 9.41 -8.67
C ARG A 58 0.59 9.78 -8.98
N GLU A 59 0.91 11.07 -9.00
CA GLU A 59 2.27 11.55 -9.27
C GLU A 59 3.29 11.08 -8.22
N ASP A 60 2.93 11.16 -6.93
CA ASP A 60 3.75 10.70 -5.82
C ASP A 60 3.89 9.18 -5.82
N TYR A 61 2.81 8.47 -6.16
CA TYR A 61 2.79 7.00 -6.28
C TYR A 61 3.75 6.50 -7.36
N GLU A 62 3.68 7.06 -8.58
CA GLU A 62 4.60 6.66 -9.66
C GLU A 62 6.06 7.00 -9.31
N LYS A 63 6.29 8.18 -8.69
CA LYS A 63 7.61 8.56 -8.21
C LYS A 63 8.12 7.59 -7.15
N PHE A 64 7.27 7.19 -6.20
CA PHE A 64 7.58 6.20 -5.17
C PHE A 64 8.00 4.86 -5.77
N LEU A 65 7.20 4.31 -6.70
CA LEU A 65 7.54 3.06 -7.39
C LEU A 65 8.87 3.15 -8.13
N SER A 66 9.18 4.30 -8.73
CA SER A 66 10.45 4.51 -9.42
C SER A 66 11.63 4.50 -8.45
N VAL A 67 11.59 5.28 -7.36
CA VAL A 67 12.71 5.37 -6.41
C VAL A 67 12.92 4.08 -5.62
N CYS A 68 11.85 3.32 -5.36
CA CYS A 68 11.95 2.03 -4.66
C CYS A 68 12.74 0.97 -5.43
N LYS A 69 12.98 1.13 -6.74
CA LYS A 69 13.84 0.22 -7.50
C LYS A 69 15.27 0.21 -6.96
N ASP A 70 15.74 1.36 -6.47
CA ASP A 70 17.11 1.55 -5.99
C ASP A 70 17.19 1.70 -4.47
N GLU A 71 16.13 2.25 -3.84
CA GLU A 71 16.17 2.66 -2.44
C GLU A 71 15.48 1.74 -1.46
N LEU A 72 14.62 0.82 -1.93
CA LEU A 72 13.88 -0.06 -1.05
C LEU A 72 14.83 -1.06 -0.39
N SER A 73 14.74 -1.19 0.94
CA SER A 73 15.50 -2.22 1.65
C SER A 73 15.26 -3.61 1.06
N ASN A 74 16.33 -4.41 0.99
CA ASN A 74 16.30 -5.79 0.51
C ASN A 74 15.34 -6.70 1.29
N ASP A 75 14.88 -6.28 2.45
CA ASP A 75 13.87 -6.96 3.25
C ASP A 75 12.46 -6.91 2.64
N TYR A 76 12.21 -6.04 1.66
CA TYR A 76 10.87 -5.80 1.12
C TYR A 76 10.76 -6.10 -0.37
N PHE A 77 9.53 -6.31 -0.83
CA PHE A 77 9.19 -6.50 -2.24
C PHE A 77 7.93 -5.69 -2.57
N LEU A 78 7.98 -4.85 -3.60
CA LEU A 78 6.78 -4.19 -4.11
C LEU A 78 6.04 -5.14 -5.05
N GLN A 79 4.86 -5.57 -4.65
CA GLN A 79 3.95 -6.41 -5.41
C GLN A 79 2.88 -5.54 -6.07
N ASN A 80 2.88 -5.54 -7.40
CA ASN A 80 1.87 -4.91 -8.23
C ASN A 80 1.77 -5.64 -9.58
N LYS A 81 0.91 -5.15 -10.49
CA LYS A 81 0.72 -5.76 -11.82
C LYS A 81 2.00 -5.91 -12.65
N ASP A 82 3.01 -5.07 -12.43
CA ASP A 82 4.24 -5.07 -13.22
C ASP A 82 5.31 -5.99 -12.62
N THR A 83 5.24 -6.28 -11.32
CA THR A 83 6.22 -7.11 -10.59
C THR A 83 5.71 -8.50 -10.23
N ASP A 84 4.40 -8.72 -10.26
CA ASP A 84 3.75 -10.01 -10.03
C ASP A 84 2.52 -10.17 -10.93
N SER A 85 2.65 -10.96 -12.00
CA SER A 85 1.57 -11.16 -12.98
C SER A 85 0.34 -11.89 -12.41
N ASN A 86 0.45 -12.49 -11.22
CA ASN A 86 -0.69 -13.11 -10.53
C ASN A 86 -1.39 -12.16 -9.55
N PHE A 87 -0.88 -10.93 -9.41
CA PHE A 87 -1.44 -9.91 -8.54
C PHE A 87 -2.49 -9.08 -9.29
N GLY A 88 -3.77 -9.34 -8.98
CA GLY A 88 -4.92 -8.81 -9.73
C GLY A 88 -5.44 -7.44 -9.30
N PHE A 89 -4.76 -6.72 -8.41
CA PHE A 89 -5.23 -5.42 -7.92
C PHE A 89 -4.54 -4.25 -8.61
N CYS A 90 -5.21 -3.09 -8.66
CA CYS A 90 -4.73 -1.85 -9.29
C CYS A 90 -3.92 -0.95 -8.35
N PHE A 91 -3.39 -1.50 -7.24
CA PHE A 91 -2.55 -0.80 -6.26
C PHE A 91 -1.27 -1.60 -6.01
N THR A 92 -0.40 -1.12 -5.12
CA THR A 92 0.83 -1.83 -4.76
C THR A 92 0.75 -2.33 -3.32
N LYS A 93 1.14 -3.58 -3.07
CA LYS A 93 1.50 -4.04 -1.72
C LYS A 93 2.99 -3.95 -1.54
N MET A 94 3.45 -3.41 -0.41
CA MET A 94 4.82 -3.66 0.03
C MET A 94 4.78 -4.91 0.90
N LEU A 95 5.47 -5.99 0.49
CA LEU A 95 5.56 -7.24 1.24
C LEU A 95 6.86 -7.28 2.06
N LYS A 96 6.80 -7.72 3.32
CA LYS A 96 7.99 -8.13 4.08
C LYS A 96 8.42 -9.53 3.63
N LYS A 97 9.62 -9.67 3.08
CA LYS A 97 10.19 -10.97 2.70
C LYS A 97 10.39 -11.85 3.94
N ASN A 98 10.48 -13.16 3.73
CA ASN A 98 10.65 -14.16 4.78
C ASN A 98 9.50 -14.18 5.82
N THR A 99 8.32 -13.68 5.44
CA THR A 99 7.09 -13.78 6.24
C THR A 99 5.99 -14.45 5.42
N LEU A 100 4.93 -14.93 6.08
CA LEU A 100 3.79 -15.56 5.41
C LEU A 100 2.48 -15.03 5.99
N LEU A 101 1.67 -14.41 5.14
CA LEU A 101 0.29 -14.06 5.40
C LEU A 101 -0.53 -14.38 4.16
N ILE A 102 -1.62 -15.14 4.35
CA ILE A 102 -2.52 -15.55 3.28
C ILE A 102 -3.88 -14.91 3.54
N GLU A 103 -4.27 -14.01 2.65
CA GLU A 103 -5.59 -13.40 2.67
C GLU A 103 -6.62 -14.36 2.09
N LYS A 104 -7.84 -14.32 2.63
CA LYS A 104 -8.97 -15.11 2.09
C LYS A 104 -9.23 -14.77 0.61
N ALA A 105 -9.09 -13.49 0.24
CA ALA A 105 -9.28 -13.00 -1.12
C ALA A 105 -8.22 -13.50 -2.11
N THR A 106 -7.02 -13.88 -1.64
CA THR A 106 -5.92 -14.30 -2.51
C THR A 106 -5.55 -15.77 -2.33
N VAL A 107 -6.36 -16.55 -1.59
CA VAL A 107 -6.05 -17.96 -1.25
C VAL A 107 -5.83 -18.85 -2.48
N THR A 108 -6.55 -18.60 -3.58
CA THR A 108 -6.40 -19.33 -4.85
C THR A 108 -5.43 -18.67 -5.82
N SER A 109 -5.02 -17.42 -5.55
CA SER A 109 -4.07 -16.71 -6.39
C SER A 109 -2.63 -17.14 -6.10
N MET A 110 -1.87 -17.35 -7.16
CA MET A 110 -0.42 -17.65 -7.12
C MET A 110 0.45 -16.41 -6.85
N CYS A 111 -0.15 -15.25 -6.55
CA CYS A 111 0.62 -14.06 -6.17
C CYS A 111 1.46 -14.34 -4.91
N LYS A 112 2.60 -13.66 -4.81
CA LYS A 112 3.46 -13.73 -3.62
C LYS A 112 2.66 -13.43 -2.36
N LYS A 113 3.02 -14.12 -1.28
CA LYS A 113 2.41 -14.01 0.04
C LYS A 113 3.44 -13.48 1.04
N GLY A 114 2.96 -12.75 2.04
CA GLY A 114 3.80 -12.12 3.06
C GLY A 114 2.98 -11.11 3.83
N ILE A 115 3.46 -10.70 5.01
CA ILE A 115 2.89 -9.55 5.72
C ILE A 115 3.11 -8.31 4.84
N PHE A 116 2.10 -7.44 4.78
CA PHE A 116 2.10 -6.33 3.85
C PHE A 116 1.46 -5.07 4.42
N ILE A 117 1.78 -3.95 3.78
CA ILE A 117 0.99 -2.72 3.86
C ILE A 117 0.52 -2.38 2.44
N ASP A 118 -0.68 -1.78 2.34
CA ASP A 118 -1.26 -1.40 1.05
C ASP A 118 -0.93 0.07 0.73
N ILE A 119 -0.48 0.30 -0.50
CA ILE A 119 -0.13 1.61 -1.04
C ILE A 119 -1.08 1.90 -2.20
N VAL A 120 -2.07 2.75 -1.93
CA VAL A 120 -3.18 3.01 -2.84
C VAL A 120 -2.95 4.33 -3.61
N PRO A 121 -2.95 4.29 -4.96
CA PRO A 121 -2.89 5.52 -5.74
C PRO A 121 -4.24 6.24 -5.72
N PHE A 122 -4.21 7.56 -5.51
CA PHE A 122 -5.35 8.46 -5.62
C PHE A 122 -5.26 9.20 -6.95
N ASP A 123 -6.15 8.82 -7.87
CA ASP A 123 -6.27 9.42 -9.18
C ASP A 123 -7.13 10.69 -9.14
N SER A 124 -6.72 11.70 -9.90
CA SER A 124 -7.55 12.88 -10.13
C SER A 124 -8.77 12.51 -10.96
N VAL A 125 -9.95 12.91 -10.49
CA VAL A 125 -11.21 12.80 -11.23
C VAL A 125 -11.71 14.19 -11.60
N PRO A 126 -12.33 14.38 -12.78
CA PRO A 126 -12.92 15.67 -13.13
C PRO A 126 -13.97 16.10 -12.11
N ASN A 127 -14.01 17.40 -11.78
CA ASN A 127 -15.05 17.98 -10.91
C ASN A 127 -16.42 18.12 -11.60
N ASN A 128 -16.56 17.62 -12.84
CA ASN A 128 -17.80 17.66 -13.62
C ASN A 128 -18.32 16.24 -13.84
N PHE A 129 -19.54 15.99 -13.38
CA PHE A 129 -20.23 14.69 -13.49
C PHE A 129 -20.28 14.14 -14.93
N LEU A 130 -20.48 15.00 -15.93
CA LEU A 130 -20.50 14.58 -17.34
C LEU A 130 -19.12 14.09 -17.79
N LEU A 131 -18.05 14.79 -17.39
CA LEU A 131 -16.68 14.40 -17.71
C LEU A 131 -16.29 13.09 -17.00
N VAL A 132 -16.73 12.87 -15.76
CA VAL A 132 -16.50 11.58 -15.05
C VAL A 132 -17.08 10.42 -15.86
N ARG A 133 -18.29 10.57 -16.41
CA ARG A 133 -18.92 9.52 -17.24
C ARG A 133 -18.21 9.28 -18.56
N THR A 134 -17.67 10.32 -19.21
CA THR A 134 -16.97 10.17 -20.50
C THR A 134 -15.51 9.75 -20.36
N THR A 135 -14.85 10.04 -19.23
CA THR A 135 -13.43 9.70 -19.01
C THR A 135 -13.22 8.18 -18.93
N ASN A 136 -14.21 7.44 -18.43
CA ASN A 136 -14.21 5.96 -18.45
C ASN A 136 -14.30 5.36 -19.86
N LEU A 137 -14.71 6.14 -20.87
CA LEU A 137 -14.81 5.70 -22.27
C LEU A 137 -13.55 5.99 -23.10
N LEU A 138 -12.64 6.84 -22.61
CA LEU A 138 -11.49 7.35 -23.37
C LEU A 138 -10.14 6.74 -22.94
N LYS A 139 -10.13 5.79 -22.01
CA LYS A 139 -8.92 5.06 -21.54
C LYS A 139 -8.96 3.55 -21.83
N LEU A 140 -9.87 3.10 -22.69
CA LEU A 140 -9.86 1.78 -23.33
C LEU A 140 -9.24 1.90 -24.74
#